data_AF-A0A0S3SHR8-F1
#
_entry.id   AF-A0A0S3SHR8-F1
#
_cell.length_a   1.000
_cell.length_b   1.000
_cell.length_c   1.000
_cell.angle_alpha   90.00
_cell.angle_beta   90.00
_cell.angle_gamma   90.00
#
_symmetry.space_group_name_H-M   'P 1'
#
loop_
_entity.id
_entity.type
_entity.pdbx_description
1 polymer ?
#
loop_
_entity_poly.entity_id
_entity_poly.type
_entity_poly.pdbx_seq_one_letter_code
_entity_poly.pdbx_strand_id
1 'polypeptide(L)'
;MLLKGSRMVITTTDMHILKVYEGGVIHKVPLLNDNDARELFCRKAFKSEEQSSSCEALIPEVLKYAQCLPLAIRVLGSFLCTRDAVEWRDVLNRLQSSLDKKIMITFQISVDGLNHEEKQIFLHIACFFKGERVDYVKRILDCCELYPHIGISRLVEKSLITISNEEIHMHELLQELGKKMVWDQSPQEPRFWSRIWLHKDFLQVLTAETGTEKVKAIVLNKEEEMSECSIGGLSRMKELTLLILYHTKVSGSLEFLSDRLRYLLWHDYPFDSLPPYFTVSNLVELNMPNSHIISLWHGNKVIYSHSFHFRLGLNITKR
;
A
#
# COMPACT_ATOMS: atom_id res chain seq x y z
N MET A 1 42.72 11.43 12.00
CA MET A 1 42.63 10.24 12.86
C MET A 1 41.87 10.63 14.12
N LEU A 2 40.87 9.85 14.52
CA LEU A 2 40.18 10.05 15.80
C LEU A 2 41.15 9.69 16.94
N LEU A 3 41.18 10.49 18.01
CA LEU A 3 42.05 10.28 19.16
C LEU A 3 41.49 9.18 20.06
N LYS A 4 42.35 8.58 20.90
CA LYS A 4 41.93 7.59 21.90
C LYS A 4 40.91 8.23 22.87
N GLY A 5 39.70 7.68 22.91
CA GLY A 5 38.57 8.22 23.69
C GLY A 5 37.55 9.04 22.89
N SER A 6 37.81 9.33 21.61
CA SER A 6 36.81 9.93 20.72
C SER A 6 35.62 9.00 20.49
N ARG A 7 34.41 9.57 20.46
CA ARG A 7 33.15 8.86 20.15
C ARG A 7 32.57 9.45 18.86
N MET A 8 32.07 8.59 17.99
CA MET A 8 31.38 8.97 16.76
C MET A 8 29.91 8.57 16.88
N VAL A 9 29.01 9.51 16.56
CA VAL A 9 27.57 9.27 16.51
C VAL A 9 27.13 9.43 15.06
N ILE A 10 26.58 8.37 14.47
CA ILE A 10 26.01 8.38 13.13
C ILE A 10 24.50 8.29 13.28
N THR A 11 23.78 9.26 12.73
CA THR A 11 22.32 9.20 12.60
C THR A 11 21.96 8.89 11.16
N THR A 12 21.06 7.93 10.96
CA THR A 12 20.62 7.53 9.64
C THR A 12 19.22 6.92 9.74
N THR A 13 18.42 7.13 8.70
CA THR A 13 17.18 6.39 8.49
C THR A 13 17.41 5.10 7.72
N ASP A 14 18.65 4.76 7.36
CA ASP A 14 19.03 3.55 6.62
C ASP A 14 19.96 2.67 7.47
N MET A 15 19.40 1.56 7.98
CA MET A 15 20.13 0.65 8.86
C MET A 15 21.30 -0.07 8.18
N HIS A 16 21.31 -0.20 6.84
CA HIS A 16 22.43 -0.84 6.14
C HIS A 16 23.73 -0.06 6.27
N ILE A 17 23.65 1.27 6.36
CA ILE A 17 24.81 2.14 6.59
C ILE A 17 25.50 1.77 7.92
N LEU A 18 24.73 1.36 8.93
CA LEU A 18 25.25 0.99 10.24
C LEU A 18 25.87 -0.41 10.26
N LYS A 19 25.38 -1.34 9.42
CA LYS A 19 25.93 -2.70 9.32
C LYS A 19 27.37 -2.74 8.79
N VAL A 20 27.79 -1.71 8.05
CA VAL A 20 29.18 -1.59 7.54
C VAL A 20 30.18 -1.31 8.67
N TYR A 21 29.73 -0.82 9.83
CA TYR A 21 30.57 -0.49 10.97
C TYR A 21 30.46 -1.59 12.04
N GLU A 22 31.29 -2.63 11.94
CA GLU A 22 31.39 -3.66 12.97
C GLU A 22 31.92 -3.08 14.29
N GLY A 23 31.17 -3.30 15.39
CA GLY A 23 31.56 -2.90 16.75
C GLY A 23 30.82 -1.68 17.35
N GLY A 24 29.89 -1.06 16.61
CA GLY A 24 29.04 0.02 17.12
C GLY A 24 27.80 -0.47 17.90
N VAL A 25 27.36 0.31 18.90
CA VAL A 25 26.06 0.10 19.57
C VAL A 25 24.97 0.76 18.73
N ILE A 26 24.06 -0.04 18.17
CA ILE A 26 22.91 0.48 17.42
C ILE A 26 21.80 0.81 18.41
N HIS A 27 21.42 2.08 18.47
CA HIS A 27 20.26 2.53 19.23
C HIS A 27 19.10 2.85 18.27
N LYS A 28 18.06 2.02 18.28
CA LYS A 28 16.83 2.30 17.53
C LYS A 28 16.01 3.32 18.32
N VAL A 29 15.87 4.52 17.77
CA VAL A 29 15.11 5.60 18.40
C VAL A 29 13.61 5.23 18.37
N PRO A 30 12.94 5.09 19.54
CA PRO A 30 11.51 4.81 19.58
C PRO A 30 10.69 6.04 19.16
N LEU A 31 9.38 5.86 18.98
CA LEU A 31 8.45 6.99 18.99
C LEU A 31 8.53 7.72 20.33
N LEU A 32 8.13 8.99 20.34
CA LEU A 32 8.08 9.74 21.60
C LEU A 32 7.02 9.14 22.51
N ASN A 33 7.29 9.13 23.82
CA ASN A 33 6.20 8.93 24.77
C ASN A 33 5.30 10.17 24.78
N ASP A 34 4.09 10.06 25.34
CA ASP A 34 3.10 11.13 25.29
C ASP A 34 3.59 12.44 25.93
N ASN A 35 4.44 12.35 26.96
CA ASN A 35 5.00 13.53 27.63
C ASN A 35 6.02 14.25 26.75
N ASP A 36 6.97 13.52 26.17
CA ASP A 36 7.98 14.08 25.28
C ASP A 36 7.35 14.59 23.97
N ALA A 37 6.33 13.88 23.48
CA ALA A 37 5.53 14.29 22.33
C ALA A 37 4.82 15.62 22.59
N ARG A 38 4.17 15.74 23.76
CA ARG A 38 3.51 16.96 24.22
C ARG A 38 4.51 18.10 24.38
N GLU A 39 5.65 17.86 25.03
CA GLU A 39 6.69 18.87 25.22
C GLU A 39 7.22 19.38 23.88
N LEU A 40 7.56 18.46 22.96
CA LEU A 40 8.02 18.81 21.62
C LEU A 40 6.98 19.61 20.84
N PHE A 41 5.71 19.21 20.93
CA PHE A 41 4.62 19.93 20.29
C PHE A 41 4.48 21.34 20.85
N CYS A 42 4.39 21.50 22.17
CA CYS A 42 4.26 22.79 22.83
C CYS A 42 5.41 23.73 22.46
N ARG A 43 6.65 23.24 22.45
CA ARG A 43 7.84 24.01 22.02
C ARG A 43 7.78 24.49 20.57
N LYS A 44 7.01 23.81 19.71
CA LYS A 44 6.87 24.18 18.30
C LYS A 44 5.61 24.99 18.02
N ALA A 45 4.57 24.81 18.82
CA ALA A 45 3.27 25.44 18.64
C ALA A 45 3.11 26.74 19.44
N PHE A 46 3.85 26.97 20.51
CA PHE A 46 3.69 28.17 21.33
C PHE A 46 4.97 29.01 21.33
N LYS A 47 4.85 30.30 21.00
CA LYS A 47 5.96 31.28 21.08
C LYS A 47 5.99 32.04 22.41
N SER A 48 4.89 32.05 23.18
CA SER A 48 4.77 32.68 24.50
C SER A 48 3.74 31.94 25.38
N GLU A 49 3.82 32.12 26.70
CA GLU A 49 2.91 31.47 27.66
C GLU A 49 1.44 31.90 27.48
N GLU A 50 1.16 33.09 26.93
CA GLU A 50 -0.19 33.62 26.72
C GLU A 50 -0.99 32.90 25.62
N GLN A 51 -0.32 32.20 24.68
CA GLN A 51 -0.99 31.42 23.62
C GLN A 51 -1.44 30.03 24.08
N SER A 52 -0.99 29.58 25.26
CA SER A 52 -1.17 28.20 25.74
C SER A 52 -2.61 27.86 26.13
N SER A 53 -3.31 28.78 26.81
CA SER A 53 -4.50 28.40 27.59
C SER A 53 -5.72 28.00 26.75
N SER A 54 -5.92 28.59 25.57
CA SER A 54 -7.11 28.31 24.73
C SER A 54 -6.93 27.10 23.82
N CYS A 55 -5.70 26.79 23.41
CA CYS A 55 -5.38 25.70 22.49
C CYS A 55 -4.98 24.39 23.20
N GLU A 56 -4.66 24.45 24.50
CA GLU A 56 -4.20 23.30 25.29
C GLU A 56 -5.15 22.09 25.26
N ALA A 57 -6.46 22.36 25.23
CA ALA A 57 -7.48 21.32 25.15
C ALA A 57 -7.42 20.49 23.85
N LEU A 58 -6.85 21.04 22.77
CA LEU A 58 -6.73 20.38 21.46
C LEU A 58 -5.43 19.60 21.30
N ILE A 59 -4.45 19.78 22.19
CA ILE A 59 -3.14 19.11 22.11
C ILE A 59 -3.28 17.58 22.05
N PRO A 60 -4.09 16.92 22.90
CA PRO A 60 -4.24 15.46 22.83
C PRO A 60 -4.72 14.98 21.47
N GLU A 61 -5.62 15.72 20.80
CA GLU A 61 -6.11 15.38 19.46
C GLU A 61 -5.01 15.53 18.40
N VAL A 62 -4.18 16.58 18.49
CA VAL A 62 -3.04 16.77 17.59
C VAL A 62 -2.01 15.65 17.77
N LEU A 63 -1.69 15.29 19.01
CA LEU A 63 -0.71 14.23 19.30
C LEU A 63 -1.23 12.86 18.90
N LYS A 64 -2.53 12.59 19.12
CA LYS A 64 -3.20 11.39 18.63
C LYS A 64 -3.10 11.30 17.11
N TYR A 65 -3.36 12.40 16.40
CA TYR A 65 -3.20 12.45 14.95
C TYR A 65 -1.75 12.23 14.50
N ALA A 66 -0.78 12.86 15.17
CA ALA A 66 0.64 12.72 14.87
C ALA A 66 1.24 11.37 15.27
N GLN A 67 0.48 10.53 16.01
CA GLN A 67 0.88 9.23 16.55
C GLN A 67 2.25 9.26 17.23
N CYS A 68 2.52 10.34 17.95
CA CYS A 68 3.78 10.57 18.65
C CYS A 68 5.06 10.50 17.77
N LEU A 69 4.92 10.67 16.45
CA LEU A 69 6.05 10.75 15.53
C LEU A 69 6.73 12.13 15.64
N PRO A 70 8.01 12.22 16.06
CA PRO A 70 8.67 13.50 16.32
C PRO A 70 8.60 14.48 15.14
N LEU A 71 8.70 13.95 13.92
CA LEU A 71 8.70 14.75 12.71
C LEU A 71 7.30 15.28 12.37
N ALA A 72 6.26 14.46 12.48
CA ALA A 72 4.87 14.90 12.29
C ALA A 72 4.50 15.97 13.33
N ILE A 73 4.89 15.75 14.60
CA ILE A 73 4.70 16.71 15.69
C ILE A 73 5.37 18.06 15.37
N ARG A 74 6.62 18.04 14.91
CA ARG A 74 7.34 19.29 14.56
C ARG A 74 6.63 20.05 13.46
N VAL A 75 6.20 19.36 12.41
CA VAL A 75 5.50 19.97 11.26
C VAL A 75 4.18 20.58 11.71
N LEU A 76 3.37 19.82 12.46
CA LEU A 76 2.09 20.27 13.00
C LEU A 76 2.26 21.44 13.95
N GLY A 77 3.17 21.35 14.91
CA GLY A 77 3.42 22.43 15.88
C GLY A 77 3.85 23.71 15.19
N SER A 78 4.81 23.65 14.26
CA SER A 78 5.24 24.84 13.51
C SER A 78 4.13 25.41 12.62
N PHE A 79 3.26 24.57 12.06
CA PHE A 79 2.12 25.03 11.28
C PHE A 79 1.07 25.72 12.18
N LEU A 80 0.75 25.16 13.34
CA LEU A 80 -0.25 25.68 14.26
C LEU A 80 0.21 26.91 15.06
N CYS A 81 1.51 27.20 15.04
CA CYS A 81 2.15 28.20 15.90
C CYS A 81 1.63 29.66 15.79
N THR A 82 0.98 30.01 14.69
CA THR A 82 0.47 31.37 14.46
C THR A 82 -1.05 31.43 14.42
N ARG A 83 -1.73 30.38 14.89
CA ARG A 83 -3.17 30.16 14.72
C ARG A 83 -3.87 30.09 16.07
N ASP A 84 -5.13 30.50 16.10
CA ASP A 84 -5.97 30.42 17.31
C ASP A 84 -6.68 29.06 17.48
N ALA A 85 -7.38 28.87 18.60
CA ALA A 85 -8.05 27.60 18.92
C ALA A 85 -9.16 27.22 17.92
N VAL A 86 -9.81 28.20 17.26
CA VAL A 86 -10.83 27.94 16.24
C VAL A 86 -10.14 27.42 14.98
N GLU A 87 -9.08 28.10 14.54
CA GLU A 87 -8.26 27.66 13.40
C GLU A 87 -7.58 26.31 13.65
N TRP A 88 -7.14 26.01 14.87
CA TRP A 88 -6.61 24.68 15.22
C TRP A 88 -7.67 23.59 15.04
N ARG A 89 -8.90 23.86 15.49
CA ARG A 89 -10.01 22.92 15.34
C ARG A 89 -10.38 22.73 13.87
N ASP A 90 -10.39 23.80 13.08
CA ASP A 90 -10.60 23.71 11.63
C ASP A 90 -9.48 22.93 10.93
N VAL A 91 -8.22 23.12 11.33
CA VAL A 91 -7.09 22.33 10.83
C VAL A 91 -7.23 20.86 11.23
N LEU A 92 -7.59 20.56 12.48
CA LEU A 92 -7.80 19.18 12.94
C LEU A 92 -8.98 18.51 12.21
N ASN A 93 -10.10 19.21 12.06
CA ASN A 93 -11.25 18.74 11.29
C ASN A 93 -10.87 18.51 9.83
N ARG A 94 -10.07 19.41 9.23
CA ARG A 94 -9.51 19.24 7.88
C ARG A 94 -8.56 18.06 7.79
N LEU A 95 -7.68 17.87 8.77
CA LEU A 95 -6.72 16.76 8.81
C LEU A 95 -7.41 15.40 8.98
N GLN A 96 -8.52 15.38 9.71
CA GLN A 96 -9.41 14.22 9.84
C GLN A 96 -10.24 13.96 8.58
N SER A 97 -10.54 14.98 7.77
CA SER A 97 -11.34 14.85 6.54
C SER A 97 -10.53 14.81 5.23
N SER A 98 -9.25 15.22 5.25
CA SER A 98 -8.32 15.20 4.13
C SER A 98 -6.87 15.37 4.61
N LEU A 99 -5.97 14.43 4.30
CA LEU A 99 -4.55 14.59 4.66
C LEU A 99 -3.97 15.87 4.02
N ASP A 100 -3.57 16.82 4.87
CA ASP A 100 -3.03 18.13 4.47
C ASP A 100 -1.66 17.97 3.78
N LYS A 101 -1.49 18.70 2.67
CA LYS A 101 -0.32 18.64 1.78
C LYS A 101 1.01 18.81 2.51
N LYS A 102 1.09 19.55 3.62
CA LYS A 102 2.36 19.78 4.34
C LYS A 102 2.90 18.56 5.10
N ILE A 103 2.01 17.76 5.70
CA ILE A 103 2.41 16.52 6.40
C ILE A 103 2.82 15.47 5.36
N MET A 104 2.07 15.42 4.26
CA MET A 104 2.38 14.60 3.09
C MET A 104 3.76 14.88 2.52
N ILE A 105 4.16 16.15 2.35
CA ILE A 105 5.48 16.54 1.82
C ILE A 105 6.63 15.92 2.64
N THR A 106 6.47 15.83 3.96
CA THR A 106 7.56 15.35 4.82
C THR A 106 7.75 13.84 4.71
N PHE A 107 6.67 13.08 4.61
CA PHE A 107 6.74 11.63 4.34
C PHE A 107 7.12 11.34 2.89
N GLN A 108 6.70 12.20 1.95
CA GLN A 108 7.04 12.12 0.53
C GLN A 108 8.55 12.10 0.32
N ILE A 109 9.33 12.91 1.05
CA ILE A 109 10.80 12.91 0.96
C ILE A 109 11.40 11.52 1.24
N SER A 110 10.82 10.76 2.19
CA SER A 110 11.31 9.42 2.52
C SER A 110 10.98 8.40 1.43
N VAL A 111 9.83 8.57 0.76
CA VAL A 111 9.39 7.76 -0.38
C VAL A 111 10.12 8.15 -1.67
N ASP A 112 10.47 9.43 -1.86
CA ASP A 112 11.16 9.91 -3.06
C ASP A 112 12.54 9.29 -3.22
N GLY A 113 13.21 8.99 -2.11
CA GLY A 113 14.47 8.26 -2.05
C GLY A 113 14.39 6.75 -2.33
N LEU A 114 13.23 6.23 -2.74
CA LEU A 114 13.06 4.86 -3.23
C LEU A 114 13.23 4.81 -4.75
N ASN A 115 13.77 3.70 -5.26
CA ASN A 115 13.79 3.40 -6.70
C ASN A 115 12.39 3.03 -7.23
N HIS A 116 12.28 2.71 -8.52
CA HIS A 116 10.99 2.47 -9.14
C HIS A 116 10.26 1.25 -8.53
N GLU A 117 10.95 0.12 -8.41
CA GLU A 117 10.42 -1.15 -7.92
C GLU A 117 10.04 -1.04 -6.42
N GLU A 118 10.91 -0.44 -5.61
CA GLU A 118 10.66 -0.14 -4.20
C GLU A 118 9.41 0.75 -4.02
N LYS A 119 9.23 1.77 -4.88
CA LYS A 119 8.01 2.60 -4.90
C LYS A 119 6.77 1.77 -5.24
N GLN A 120 6.85 0.86 -6.22
CA GLN A 120 5.72 -0.01 -6.53
C GLN A 120 5.36 -0.91 -5.34
N ILE A 121 6.35 -1.49 -4.66
CA ILE A 121 6.14 -2.32 -3.46
C ILE A 121 5.48 -1.50 -2.34
N PHE A 122 5.98 -0.28 -2.08
CA PHE A 122 5.38 0.63 -1.09
C PHE A 122 3.90 0.87 -1.39
N LEU A 123 3.56 1.15 -2.65
CA LEU A 123 2.16 1.37 -3.08
C LEU A 123 1.32 0.09 -2.98
N HIS A 124 1.85 -1.09 -3.30
CA HIS A 124 1.13 -2.35 -3.10
C HIS A 124 0.82 -2.62 -1.62
N ILE A 125 1.78 -2.37 -0.72
CA ILE A 125 1.56 -2.54 0.72
C ILE A 125 0.52 -1.52 1.22
N ALA A 126 0.66 -0.25 0.84
CA ALA A 126 -0.26 0.80 1.27
C ALA A 126 -1.71 0.55 0.81
N CYS A 127 -1.89 0.13 -0.45
CA CYS A 127 -3.21 -0.10 -1.03
C CYS A 127 -3.82 -1.43 -0.59
N PHE A 128 -3.03 -2.51 -0.46
CA PHE A 128 -3.57 -3.87 -0.43
C PHE A 128 -3.08 -4.75 0.72
N PHE A 129 -1.82 -4.59 1.18
CA PHE A 129 -1.15 -5.64 1.97
C PHE A 129 -0.70 -5.21 3.36
N LYS A 130 -1.23 -4.11 3.90
CA LYS A 130 -1.08 -3.78 5.32
C LYS A 130 -1.76 -4.87 6.16
N GLY A 131 -1.04 -5.43 7.12
CA GLY A 131 -1.51 -6.49 8.02
C GLY A 131 -1.43 -7.90 7.44
N GLU A 132 -1.00 -8.06 6.19
CA GLU A 132 -0.87 -9.38 5.57
C GLU A 132 0.49 -10.02 5.90
N ARG A 133 0.54 -11.36 5.86
CA ARG A 133 1.77 -12.12 6.14
C ARG A 133 2.86 -11.85 5.10
N VAL A 134 4.09 -11.69 5.57
CA VAL A 134 5.24 -11.29 4.74
C VAL A 134 5.58 -12.31 3.65
N ASP A 135 5.41 -13.60 3.91
CA ASP A 135 5.65 -14.67 2.93
C ASP A 135 4.61 -14.65 1.81
N TYR A 136 3.34 -14.43 2.15
CA TYR A 136 2.25 -14.23 1.20
C TYR A 136 2.51 -13.02 0.29
N VAL A 137 2.87 -11.88 0.89
CA VAL A 137 3.14 -10.65 0.14
C VAL A 137 4.38 -10.79 -0.75
N LYS A 138 5.45 -11.42 -0.26
CA LYS A 138 6.63 -11.72 -1.07
C LYS A 138 6.27 -12.54 -2.29
N ARG A 139 5.50 -13.62 -2.14
CA ARG A 139 5.11 -14.48 -3.27
C ARG A 139 4.39 -13.69 -4.38
N ILE A 140 3.42 -12.85 -4.01
CA ILE A 140 2.67 -12.04 -4.97
C ILE A 140 3.59 -11.03 -5.68
N LEU A 141 4.40 -10.30 -4.92
CA LEU A 141 5.27 -9.27 -5.48
C LEU A 141 6.38 -9.87 -6.37
N ASP A 142 6.83 -11.08 -6.09
CA ASP A 142 7.79 -11.81 -6.92
C ASP A 142 7.19 -12.18 -8.28
N CYS A 143 5.93 -12.63 -8.30
CA CYS A 143 5.18 -12.84 -9.54
C CYS A 143 5.08 -11.56 -10.39
N CYS A 144 4.99 -10.41 -9.73
CA CYS A 144 4.96 -9.10 -10.38
C CYS A 144 6.34 -8.54 -10.77
N GLU A 145 7.42 -9.32 -10.64
CA GLU A 145 8.81 -8.93 -10.97
C GLU A 145 9.30 -7.72 -10.15
N LEU A 146 8.86 -7.58 -8.89
CA LEU A 146 9.20 -6.45 -8.01
C LEU A 146 10.33 -6.73 -7.02
N TYR A 147 11.04 -7.86 -7.14
CA TYR A 147 12.20 -8.22 -6.30
C TYR A 147 11.96 -8.03 -4.79
N PRO A 148 10.93 -8.67 -4.21
CA PRO A 148 10.42 -8.34 -2.89
C PRO A 148 11.39 -8.63 -1.74
N HIS A 149 12.37 -9.52 -1.94
CA HIS A 149 13.39 -9.80 -0.92
C HIS A 149 14.22 -8.56 -0.60
N ILE A 150 14.73 -7.88 -1.63
CA ILE A 150 15.47 -6.63 -1.45
C ILE A 150 14.52 -5.47 -1.17
N GLY A 151 13.44 -5.34 -1.94
CA GLY A 151 12.54 -4.20 -1.84
C GLY A 151 11.84 -4.07 -0.47
N ILE A 152 11.36 -5.17 0.12
CA ILE A 152 10.77 -5.12 1.47
C ILE A 152 11.84 -4.80 2.53
N SER A 153 13.06 -5.36 2.39
CA SER A 153 14.18 -5.02 3.28
C SER A 153 14.46 -3.52 3.28
N ARG A 154 14.50 -2.91 2.09
CA ARG A 154 14.72 -1.47 1.90
C ARG A 154 13.64 -0.61 2.55
N LEU A 155 12.37 -1.02 2.46
CA LEU A 155 11.28 -0.33 3.15
C LEU A 155 11.39 -0.43 4.69
N VAL A 156 11.80 -1.59 5.21
CA VAL A 156 12.06 -1.77 6.66
C VAL A 156 13.23 -0.93 7.13
N GLU A 157 14.33 -0.92 6.39
CA GLU A 157 15.51 -0.11 6.70
C GLU A 157 15.17 1.36 6.77
N LYS A 158 14.43 1.86 5.78
CA LYS A 158 13.90 3.24 5.72
C LYS A 158 12.78 3.54 6.70
N SER A 159 12.42 2.57 7.55
CA SER A 159 11.34 2.69 8.55
C SER A 159 9.98 3.07 7.94
N LEU A 160 9.74 2.71 6.68
CA LEU A 160 8.47 2.93 6.00
C LEU A 160 7.45 1.84 6.35
N ILE A 161 7.94 0.66 6.73
CA ILE A 161 7.16 -0.47 7.24
C ILE A 161 7.91 -1.13 8.40
N THR A 162 7.20 -1.93 9.19
CA THR A 162 7.78 -2.80 10.22
C THR A 162 7.24 -4.21 10.01
N ILE A 163 8.06 -5.23 10.31
CA ILE A 163 7.61 -6.63 10.32
C ILE A 163 7.59 -7.11 11.77
N SER A 164 6.43 -7.60 12.21
CA SER A 164 6.26 -8.23 13.53
C SER A 164 5.27 -9.37 13.40
N ASN A 165 5.52 -10.47 14.13
CA ASN A 165 4.69 -11.68 14.06
C ASN A 165 4.46 -12.17 12.62
N GLU A 166 5.48 -12.05 11.77
CA GLU A 166 5.43 -12.39 10.34
C GLU A 166 4.45 -11.55 9.50
N GLU A 167 3.90 -10.47 10.02
CA GLU A 167 2.97 -9.57 9.33
C GLU A 167 3.64 -8.23 8.99
N ILE A 168 3.20 -7.62 7.89
CA ILE A 168 3.67 -6.31 7.46
C ILE A 168 2.81 -5.21 8.10
N HIS A 169 3.41 -4.38 8.93
CA HIS A 169 2.77 -3.20 9.49
C HIS A 169 3.24 -1.94 8.77
N MET A 170 2.30 -1.09 8.39
CA MET A 170 2.55 0.24 7.82
C MET A 170 1.79 1.26 8.65
N HIS A 171 2.48 2.33 9.04
CA HIS A 171 1.88 3.44 9.79
C HIS A 171 0.73 4.06 8.98
N GLU A 172 -0.35 4.46 9.66
CA GLU A 172 -1.57 4.97 8.99
C GLU A 172 -1.28 6.15 8.06
N LEU A 173 -0.50 7.14 8.51
CA LEU A 173 -0.08 8.27 7.65
C LEU A 173 0.71 7.84 6.41
N LEU A 174 1.51 6.78 6.47
CA LEU A 174 2.25 6.26 5.31
C LEU A 174 1.33 5.48 4.37
N GLN A 175 0.35 4.76 4.93
CA GLN A 175 -0.67 4.08 4.15
C GLN A 175 -1.51 5.09 3.37
N GLU A 176 -1.98 6.13 4.04
CA GLU A 176 -2.75 7.21 3.41
C GLU A 176 -1.89 7.98 2.40
N LEU A 177 -0.58 8.12 2.64
CA LEU A 177 0.33 8.63 1.62
C LEU A 177 0.35 7.77 0.36
N GLY A 178 0.55 6.46 0.48
CA GLY A 178 0.57 5.58 -0.68
C GLY A 178 -0.75 5.62 -1.46
N LYS A 179 -1.89 5.59 -0.78
CA LYS A 179 -3.21 5.73 -1.43
C LYS A 179 -3.37 7.08 -2.12
N LYS A 180 -2.98 8.18 -1.45
CA LYS A 180 -3.05 9.53 -2.02
C LYS A 180 -2.17 9.67 -3.26
N MET A 181 -0.97 9.07 -3.29
CA MET A 181 -0.11 9.09 -4.47
C MET A 181 -0.74 8.39 -5.69
N VAL A 182 -1.60 7.41 -5.49
CA VAL A 182 -2.39 6.80 -6.57
C VAL A 182 -3.54 7.72 -6.97
N TRP A 183 -4.27 8.25 -5.98
CA TRP A 183 -5.42 9.13 -6.18
C TRP A 183 -5.07 10.46 -6.88
N ASP A 184 -3.96 11.10 -6.48
CA ASP A 184 -3.51 12.40 -6.99
C ASP A 184 -3.14 12.35 -8.49
N GLN A 185 -2.95 11.16 -9.08
CA GLN A 185 -2.73 11.00 -10.52
C GLN A 185 -3.95 11.43 -11.33
N SER A 186 -5.15 11.18 -10.80
CA SER A 186 -6.44 11.54 -11.43
C SER A 186 -7.53 11.56 -10.36
N PRO A 187 -7.67 12.67 -9.61
CA PRO A 187 -8.64 12.79 -8.54
C PRO A 187 -10.06 12.42 -8.99
N GLN A 188 -10.79 11.65 -8.18
CA GLN A 188 -12.18 11.23 -8.43
C GLN A 188 -12.42 10.40 -9.70
N GLU A 189 -11.36 9.95 -10.37
CA GLU A 189 -11.45 9.18 -11.61
C GLU A 189 -10.71 7.85 -11.48
N PRO A 190 -11.29 6.85 -10.77
CA PRO A 190 -10.61 5.59 -10.46
C PRO A 190 -10.12 4.81 -11.68
N ARG A 191 -10.78 4.96 -12.83
CA ARG A 191 -10.36 4.32 -14.09
C ARG A 191 -8.91 4.65 -14.48
N PHE A 192 -8.41 5.83 -14.12
CA PHE A 192 -7.05 6.26 -14.42
C PHE A 192 -6.04 5.92 -13.31
N TRP A 193 -6.47 5.28 -12.23
CA TRP A 193 -5.59 4.88 -11.13
C TRP A 193 -4.82 3.61 -11.47
N SER A 194 -3.59 3.53 -10.99
CA SER A 194 -2.78 2.31 -11.13
C SER A 194 -3.26 1.13 -10.27
N ARG A 195 -3.98 1.42 -9.19
CA ARG A 195 -4.38 0.46 -8.15
C ARG A 195 -5.81 0.71 -7.72
N ILE A 196 -6.61 -0.35 -7.61
CA ILE A 196 -8.00 -0.31 -7.15
C ILE A 196 -8.15 -1.24 -5.95
N TRP A 197 -8.56 -0.70 -4.80
CA TRP A 197 -8.70 -1.44 -3.54
C TRP A 197 -10.13 -1.42 -2.95
N LEU A 198 -11.00 -0.51 -3.39
CA LEU A 198 -12.39 -0.42 -2.92
C LEU A 198 -13.35 -1.05 -3.92
N HIS A 199 -14.36 -1.75 -3.40
CA HIS A 199 -15.42 -2.35 -4.22
C HIS A 199 -16.20 -1.31 -5.03
N LYS A 200 -16.57 -0.18 -4.42
CA LYS A 200 -17.27 0.92 -5.11
C LYS A 200 -16.50 1.44 -6.32
N ASP A 201 -15.20 1.67 -6.15
CA ASP A 201 -14.35 2.17 -7.23
C ASP A 201 -14.17 1.11 -8.31
N PHE A 202 -14.03 -0.16 -7.93
CA PHE A 202 -13.96 -1.28 -8.88
C PHE A 202 -15.19 -1.36 -9.78
N LEU A 203 -16.41 -1.23 -9.23
CA LEU A 203 -17.64 -1.19 -10.03
C LEU A 203 -17.66 -0.02 -11.02
N GLN A 204 -17.16 1.14 -10.61
CA GLN A 204 -17.04 2.30 -11.49
C GLN A 204 -16.03 2.04 -12.63
N VAL A 205 -14.90 1.39 -12.34
CA VAL A 205 -13.92 1.02 -13.36
C VAL A 205 -14.47 -0.02 -14.34
N LEU A 206 -15.25 -1.01 -13.86
CA LEU A 206 -15.85 -2.05 -14.73
C LEU A 206 -16.86 -1.49 -15.73
N THR A 207 -17.55 -0.40 -15.40
CA THR A 207 -18.54 0.25 -16.27
C THR A 207 -17.92 1.29 -17.20
N ALA A 208 -16.67 1.72 -16.98
CA ALA A 208 -15.99 2.69 -17.82
C ALA A 208 -15.66 2.11 -19.20
N GLU A 209 -16.06 2.81 -20.27
CA GLU A 209 -15.80 2.40 -21.65
C GLU A 209 -14.35 2.68 -22.10
N THR A 210 -13.71 3.69 -21.52
CA THR A 210 -12.35 4.14 -21.86
C THR A 210 -11.55 4.51 -20.62
N GLY A 211 -10.22 4.59 -20.77
CA GLY A 211 -9.33 5.13 -19.76
C GLY A 211 -8.86 4.15 -18.69
N THR A 212 -9.09 2.86 -18.88
CA THR A 212 -8.66 1.80 -17.95
C THR A 212 -7.25 1.28 -18.23
N GLU A 213 -6.50 1.89 -19.16
CA GLU A 213 -5.14 1.44 -19.53
C GLU A 213 -4.11 1.65 -18.42
N LYS A 214 -4.41 2.48 -17.42
CA LYS A 214 -3.50 2.71 -16.29
C LYS A 214 -3.64 1.68 -15.19
N VAL A 215 -4.76 0.94 -15.14
CA VAL A 215 -5.04 -0.02 -14.06
C VAL A 215 -4.10 -1.21 -14.16
N LYS A 216 -3.23 -1.36 -13.17
CA LYS A 216 -2.24 -2.43 -13.10
C LYS A 216 -2.56 -3.48 -12.04
N ALA A 217 -3.23 -3.10 -10.96
CA ALA A 217 -3.53 -4.02 -9.88
C ALA A 217 -4.91 -3.77 -9.26
N ILE A 218 -5.63 -4.85 -9.03
CA ILE A 218 -6.92 -4.87 -8.36
C ILE A 218 -6.86 -5.92 -7.26
N VAL A 219 -7.05 -5.49 -6.02
CA VAL A 219 -7.16 -6.38 -4.86
C VAL A 219 -8.30 -5.86 -4.01
N LEU A 220 -9.39 -6.61 -3.97
CA LEU A 220 -10.56 -6.22 -3.21
C LEU A 220 -10.46 -6.73 -1.77
N ASN A 221 -11.10 -6.02 -0.84
CA ASN A 221 -11.13 -6.40 0.56
C ASN A 221 -11.95 -7.70 0.76
N LYS A 222 -11.41 -8.64 1.54
CA LYS A 222 -12.06 -9.92 1.92
C LYS A 222 -13.32 -9.73 2.74
N GLU A 223 -13.37 -8.66 3.55
CA GLU A 223 -14.39 -8.44 4.58
C GLU A 223 -15.64 -7.72 4.07
N GLU A 224 -15.61 -7.19 2.84
CA GLU A 224 -16.71 -6.42 2.27
C GLU A 224 -17.55 -7.30 1.33
N GLU A 225 -18.84 -7.44 1.62
CA GLU A 225 -19.79 -8.07 0.71
C GLU A 225 -20.04 -7.16 -0.50
N MET A 226 -19.89 -7.72 -1.70
CA MET A 226 -20.17 -7.01 -2.96
C MET A 226 -21.54 -7.42 -3.52
N SER A 227 -22.29 -6.44 -4.04
CA SER A 227 -23.41 -6.70 -4.94
C SER A 227 -22.92 -7.37 -6.23
N GLU A 228 -23.81 -8.08 -6.91
CA GLU A 228 -23.50 -8.69 -8.20
C GLU A 228 -22.97 -7.66 -9.21
N CYS A 229 -21.89 -7.98 -9.92
CA CYS A 229 -21.29 -7.10 -10.91
C CYS A 229 -20.97 -7.79 -12.24
N SER A 230 -21.13 -7.04 -13.34
CA SER A 230 -20.76 -7.51 -14.67
C SER A 230 -19.25 -7.35 -14.90
N ILE A 231 -18.54 -8.47 -15.08
CA ILE A 231 -17.07 -8.48 -15.18
C ILE A 231 -16.52 -8.18 -16.58
N GLY A 232 -17.38 -7.95 -17.57
CA GLY A 232 -16.96 -7.71 -18.96
C GLY A 232 -15.96 -6.54 -19.08
N GLY A 233 -16.00 -5.59 -18.15
CA GLY A 233 -15.06 -4.47 -18.07
C GLY A 233 -13.59 -4.84 -17.84
N LEU A 234 -13.31 -5.99 -17.23
CA LEU A 234 -11.93 -6.47 -17.04
C LEU A 234 -11.19 -6.63 -18.38
N SER A 235 -11.93 -6.98 -19.45
CA SER A 235 -11.38 -7.14 -20.80
C SER A 235 -10.73 -5.86 -21.35
N ARG A 236 -11.07 -4.68 -20.81
CA ARG A 236 -10.49 -3.40 -21.25
C ARG A 236 -9.19 -3.03 -20.53
N MET A 237 -8.86 -3.69 -19.43
CA MET A 237 -7.73 -3.36 -18.55
C MET A 237 -6.43 -4.00 -19.06
N LYS A 238 -5.93 -3.53 -20.20
CA LYS A 238 -4.82 -4.17 -20.92
C LYS A 238 -3.49 -4.22 -20.16
N GLU A 239 -3.28 -3.35 -19.18
CA GLU A 239 -2.04 -3.30 -18.38
C GLU A 239 -2.14 -4.02 -17.02
N LEU A 240 -3.24 -4.74 -16.77
CA LEU A 240 -3.48 -5.45 -15.51
C LEU A 240 -2.47 -6.60 -15.31
N THR A 241 -1.71 -6.53 -14.20
CA THR A 241 -0.71 -7.55 -13.82
C THR A 241 -1.11 -8.34 -12.57
N LEU A 242 -1.93 -7.77 -11.69
CA LEU A 242 -2.38 -8.39 -10.44
C LEU A 242 -3.90 -8.31 -10.30
N LEU A 243 -4.57 -9.44 -10.15
CA LEU A 243 -6.00 -9.52 -9.88
C LEU A 243 -6.29 -10.45 -8.71
N ILE A 244 -6.88 -9.91 -7.64
CA ILE A 244 -7.29 -10.65 -6.46
C ILE A 244 -8.74 -10.30 -6.12
N LEU A 245 -9.64 -11.27 -6.29
CA LEU A 245 -11.07 -11.14 -6.04
C LEU A 245 -11.50 -12.17 -5.00
N TYR A 246 -12.04 -11.69 -3.88
CA TYR A 246 -12.59 -12.52 -2.80
C TYR A 246 -14.11 -12.45 -2.83
N HIS A 247 -14.77 -13.61 -2.82
CA HIS A 247 -16.22 -13.77 -2.65
C HIS A 247 -17.06 -12.80 -3.51
N THR A 248 -16.60 -12.53 -4.74
CA THR A 248 -17.29 -11.61 -5.64
C THR A 248 -18.39 -12.35 -6.40
N LYS A 249 -19.64 -11.89 -6.25
CA LYS A 249 -20.74 -12.35 -7.10
C LYS A 249 -20.60 -11.67 -8.44
N VAL A 250 -20.32 -12.44 -9.48
CA VAL A 250 -20.09 -11.88 -10.81
C VAL A 250 -21.01 -12.50 -11.85
N SER A 251 -21.39 -11.69 -12.83
CA SER A 251 -22.18 -12.11 -13.99
C SER A 251 -21.65 -11.51 -15.29
N GLY A 252 -22.30 -11.83 -16.40
CA GLY A 252 -21.85 -11.48 -17.74
C GLY A 252 -20.82 -12.46 -18.29
N SER A 253 -20.20 -12.11 -19.41
CA SER A 253 -19.15 -12.90 -20.07
C SER A 253 -17.78 -12.27 -19.88
N LEU A 254 -16.77 -13.11 -19.67
CA LEU A 254 -15.36 -12.71 -19.66
C LEU A 254 -14.69 -13.29 -20.90
N GLU A 255 -14.55 -12.49 -21.94
CA GLU A 255 -13.95 -12.93 -23.21
C GLU A 255 -12.42 -12.82 -23.19
N PHE A 256 -11.90 -11.85 -22.43
CA PHE A 256 -10.49 -11.53 -22.39
C PHE A 256 -10.03 -11.13 -20.98
N LEU A 257 -8.79 -11.48 -20.66
CA LEU A 257 -8.03 -10.95 -19.53
C LEU A 257 -6.70 -10.45 -20.08
N SER A 258 -6.11 -9.45 -19.44
CA SER A 258 -4.83 -8.88 -19.90
C SER A 258 -3.77 -9.96 -20.09
N ASP A 259 -3.13 -9.96 -21.25
CA ASP A 259 -1.97 -10.81 -21.51
C ASP A 259 -0.77 -10.46 -20.63
N ARG A 260 -0.80 -9.35 -19.88
CA ARG A 260 0.25 -8.99 -18.90
C ARG A 260 0.01 -9.59 -17.51
N LEU A 261 -1.15 -10.20 -17.27
CA LEU A 261 -1.54 -10.74 -15.97
C LEU A 261 -0.49 -11.73 -15.46
N ARG A 262 0.05 -11.48 -14.28
CA ARG A 262 1.10 -12.26 -13.62
C ARG A 262 0.55 -13.10 -12.47
N TYR A 263 -0.38 -12.54 -11.69
CA TYR A 263 -0.97 -13.20 -10.53
C TYR A 263 -2.49 -13.06 -10.59
N LEU A 264 -3.18 -14.19 -10.53
CA LEU A 264 -4.64 -14.25 -10.49
C LEU A 264 -5.09 -15.09 -9.29
N LEU A 265 -5.80 -14.45 -8.36
CA LEU A 265 -6.54 -15.12 -7.31
C LEU A 265 -8.02 -14.77 -7.45
N TRP A 266 -8.87 -15.76 -7.65
CA TRP A 266 -10.31 -15.54 -7.80
C TRP A 266 -11.12 -16.60 -7.05
N HIS A 267 -11.67 -16.21 -5.91
CA HIS A 267 -12.59 -17.06 -5.14
C HIS A 267 -13.92 -17.23 -5.86
N ASP A 268 -14.48 -18.43 -5.79
CA ASP A 268 -15.84 -18.71 -6.27
C ASP A 268 -16.01 -18.36 -7.76
N TYR A 269 -14.94 -18.52 -8.55
CA TYR A 269 -14.93 -18.22 -9.98
C TYR A 269 -16.09 -18.97 -10.68
N PRO A 270 -17.05 -18.27 -11.33
CA PRO A 270 -18.31 -18.86 -11.71
C PRO A 270 -18.33 -19.52 -13.08
N PHE A 271 -17.23 -19.41 -13.85
CA PHE A 271 -17.19 -19.92 -15.21
C PHE A 271 -16.51 -21.29 -15.27
N ASP A 272 -17.00 -22.12 -16.20
CA ASP A 272 -16.49 -23.48 -16.42
C ASP A 272 -15.08 -23.52 -17.00
N SER A 273 -14.59 -22.41 -17.57
CA SER A 273 -13.24 -22.29 -18.13
C SER A 273 -12.70 -20.85 -18.07
N LEU A 274 -11.37 -20.70 -18.17
CA LEU A 274 -10.76 -19.38 -18.37
C LEU A 274 -11.22 -18.77 -19.71
N PRO A 275 -11.11 -17.45 -19.87
CA PRO A 275 -11.49 -16.78 -21.10
C PRO A 275 -10.79 -17.38 -22.33
N PRO A 276 -11.52 -17.60 -23.44
CA PRO A 276 -10.98 -18.31 -24.60
C PRO A 276 -9.76 -17.59 -25.18
N TYR A 277 -9.79 -16.26 -25.23
CA TYR A 277 -8.73 -15.42 -25.80
C TYR A 277 -7.65 -14.97 -24.81
N PHE A 278 -7.58 -15.57 -23.61
CA PHE A 278 -6.56 -15.21 -22.62
C PHE A 278 -5.22 -15.90 -22.90
N THR A 279 -4.14 -15.14 -23.06
CA THR A 279 -2.79 -15.69 -23.20
C THR A 279 -2.13 -15.86 -21.83
N VAL A 280 -1.85 -17.10 -21.43
CA VAL A 280 -1.23 -17.44 -20.14
C VAL A 280 0.31 -17.31 -20.15
N SER A 281 0.89 -16.75 -21.22
CA SER A 281 2.35 -16.71 -21.44
C SER A 281 3.11 -16.01 -20.31
N ASN A 282 2.45 -15.04 -19.70
CA ASN A 282 2.97 -14.18 -18.64
C ASN A 282 2.47 -14.55 -17.24
N LEU A 283 1.47 -15.43 -17.14
CA LEU A 283 0.88 -15.80 -15.86
C LEU A 283 1.91 -16.63 -15.07
N VAL A 284 2.11 -16.29 -13.80
CA VAL A 284 3.07 -16.95 -12.90
C VAL A 284 2.33 -17.75 -11.84
N GLU A 285 1.28 -17.18 -11.23
CA GLU A 285 0.46 -17.91 -10.24
C GLU A 285 -1.02 -17.75 -10.55
N LEU A 286 -1.72 -18.89 -10.56
CA LEU A 286 -3.16 -18.98 -10.71
C LEU A 286 -3.77 -19.75 -9.55
N ASN A 287 -4.63 -19.07 -8.79
CA ASN A 287 -5.31 -19.59 -7.63
C ASN A 287 -6.82 -19.34 -7.74
N MET A 288 -7.62 -20.40 -7.89
CA MET A 288 -9.07 -20.27 -7.90
C MET A 288 -9.71 -21.23 -6.90
N PRO A 289 -9.75 -20.85 -5.62
CA PRO A 289 -10.40 -21.66 -4.61
C PRO A 289 -11.92 -21.64 -4.84
N ASN A 290 -12.56 -22.79 -4.63
CA ASN A 290 -14.02 -22.97 -4.80
C ASN A 290 -14.56 -22.60 -6.19
N SER A 291 -13.72 -22.61 -7.22
CA SER A 291 -14.16 -22.34 -8.59
C SER A 291 -15.08 -23.44 -9.14
N HIS A 292 -15.97 -23.04 -10.06
CA HIS A 292 -16.78 -23.95 -10.88
C HIS A 292 -16.06 -24.43 -12.14
N ILE A 293 -14.74 -24.19 -12.25
CA ILE A 293 -13.98 -24.52 -13.45
C ILE A 293 -13.94 -26.03 -13.70
N ILE A 294 -14.33 -26.44 -14.91
CA ILE A 294 -14.35 -27.83 -15.37
C ILE A 294 -13.13 -28.10 -16.26
N SER A 295 -12.76 -27.12 -17.10
CA SER A 295 -11.59 -27.18 -18.00
C SER A 295 -10.86 -25.86 -18.00
N LEU A 296 -9.53 -25.87 -17.91
CA LEU A 296 -8.76 -24.62 -17.86
C LEU A 296 -8.79 -23.83 -19.16
N TRP A 297 -8.70 -24.50 -20.29
CA TRP A 297 -8.76 -23.89 -21.62
C TRP A 297 -9.11 -24.95 -22.66
N HIS A 298 -9.63 -24.49 -23.79
CA HIS A 298 -9.85 -25.34 -24.96
C HIS A 298 -8.57 -25.34 -25.82
N GLY A 299 -8.00 -26.52 -26.08
CA GLY A 299 -6.79 -26.71 -26.91
C GLY A 299 -5.47 -26.74 -26.14
N ASN A 300 -4.34 -26.85 -26.85
CA ASN A 300 -3.01 -26.86 -26.24
C ASN A 300 -2.48 -25.42 -26.07
N LYS A 301 -2.29 -24.95 -24.84
CA LYS A 301 -1.60 -23.68 -24.55
C LYS A 301 -0.17 -23.94 -24.07
N VAL A 302 0.80 -23.24 -24.67
CA VAL A 302 2.21 -23.29 -24.24
C VAL A 302 2.41 -22.26 -23.14
N ILE A 303 2.89 -22.72 -21.98
CA ILE A 303 3.25 -21.88 -20.84
C ILE A 303 4.76 -21.62 -20.91
N TYR A 304 5.17 -20.36 -21.02
CA TYR A 304 6.57 -19.97 -21.12
C TYR A 304 7.18 -19.54 -19.77
N SER A 305 6.37 -19.47 -18.72
CA SER A 305 6.82 -19.15 -17.37
C SER A 305 7.60 -20.34 -16.77
N HIS A 306 8.82 -20.08 -16.31
CA HIS A 306 9.69 -21.08 -15.69
C HIS A 306 9.25 -21.47 -14.27
N SER A 307 8.23 -20.80 -13.71
CA SER A 307 7.73 -20.97 -12.35
C SER A 307 6.20 -20.85 -12.29
N PHE A 308 5.49 -21.54 -13.18
CA PHE A 308 4.02 -21.54 -13.17
C PHE A 308 3.47 -22.36 -12.00
N HIS A 309 2.79 -21.69 -11.06
CA HIS A 309 2.16 -22.32 -9.91
C HIS A 309 0.65 -22.34 -10.02
N PHE A 310 0.05 -23.46 -9.64
CA PHE A 310 -1.36 -23.72 -9.85
C PHE A 310 -2.03 -24.30 -8.61
N ARG A 311 -3.11 -23.66 -8.16
CA ARG A 311 -3.95 -24.14 -7.05
C ARG A 311 -5.43 -23.98 -7.40
N LEU A 312 -6.13 -25.11 -7.49
CA LEU A 312 -7.57 -25.14 -7.66
C LEU A 312 -8.23 -25.93 -6.54
N GLY A 313 -9.48 -25.61 -6.25
CA GLY A 313 -10.34 -26.46 -5.42
C GLY A 313 -10.46 -27.88 -6.00
N LEU A 314 -10.73 -28.87 -5.14
CA LEU A 314 -10.55 -30.32 -5.30
C LEU A 314 -11.21 -31.05 -6.52
N ASN A 315 -11.82 -30.38 -7.49
CA ASN A 315 -12.75 -31.03 -8.45
C ASN A 315 -12.30 -31.02 -9.92
N ILE A 316 -11.02 -31.23 -10.23
CA ILE A 316 -10.57 -31.12 -11.62
C ILE A 316 -9.96 -32.41 -12.13
N THR A 317 -10.72 -33.04 -13.02
CA THR A 317 -10.24 -34.06 -13.93
C THR A 317 -9.20 -33.45 -14.86
N LYS A 318 -7.93 -33.81 -14.64
CA LYS A 318 -6.89 -33.65 -15.66
C LYS A 318 -7.30 -34.46 -16.89
N ARG A 319 -7.57 -33.79 -18.01
CA ARG A 319 -7.51 -34.36 -19.35
C ARG A 319 -6.62 -33.48 -20.20
#